data_AF-A0A6F9A2P7-F1
#
_entry.id   AF-A0A6F9A2P7-F1
#
_cell.length_a   1.000
_cell.length_b   1.000
_cell.length_c   1.000
_cell.angle_alpha   90.00
_cell.angle_beta   90.00
_cell.angle_gamma   90.00
#
_symmetry.space_group_name_H-M   'P 1'
#
loop_
_entity.id
_entity.type
_entity.pdbx_description
1 polymer ?
#
loop_
_entity_poly.entity_id
_entity_poly.type
_entity_poly.pdbx_seq_one_letter_code
_entity_poly.pdbx_strand_id
1 'polypeptide(L)'
;MDIRGAVDAAVPTNIIAAKAAEVRANKKFEVAHCEEKQTILTNEGHQCAKTFLNLMAHISKEQTVQYILTLIDDTLQENHQRVNIFFDYSKKTKNTAWSYFLPMLNRQDLFTVHMAARIIAKLAAWGRDLMEGSDLNYYFNWIKTQLSSQVYNPLI
;
A
#
# COMPACT_ATOMS: atom_id res chain seq x y z
N MET A 1 -11.79 48.27 -29.74
CA MET A 1 -11.38 46.91 -30.15
C MET A 1 -10.87 46.22 -28.90
N ASP A 2 -11.64 45.26 -28.40
CA ASP A 2 -11.47 44.64 -27.09
C ASP A 2 -10.48 43.47 -27.19
N ILE A 3 -9.45 43.47 -26.33
CA ILE A 3 -8.34 42.50 -26.33
C ILE A 3 -8.66 41.28 -25.44
N ARG A 4 -9.91 41.16 -24.98
CA ARG A 4 -10.40 40.09 -24.08
C ARG A 4 -10.72 38.76 -24.77
N GLY A 5 -10.43 38.63 -26.06
CA GLY A 5 -10.79 37.44 -26.86
C GLY A 5 -9.73 36.33 -26.97
N ALA A 6 -8.55 36.47 -26.36
CA ALA A 6 -7.42 35.57 -26.63
C ALA A 6 -6.88 34.75 -25.44
N VAL A 7 -7.48 34.86 -24.24
CA VAL A 7 -6.97 34.18 -23.03
C VAL A 7 -7.78 32.94 -22.62
N ASP A 8 -8.90 32.62 -23.30
CA ASP A 8 -9.77 31.49 -22.90
C ASP A 8 -9.65 30.21 -23.74
N ALA A 9 -8.69 30.10 -24.66
CA ALA A 9 -8.64 28.96 -25.59
C ALA A 9 -7.59 27.87 -25.28
N ALA A 10 -6.70 28.06 -24.30
CA ALA A 10 -5.52 27.19 -24.17
C ALA A 10 -5.49 26.21 -22.98
N VAL A 11 -6.47 26.21 -22.08
CA VAL A 11 -6.47 25.25 -20.95
C VAL A 11 -7.90 24.80 -20.63
N PRO A 12 -8.39 23.73 -21.28
CA PRO A 12 -8.72 22.54 -20.47
C PRO A 12 -8.54 21.18 -21.18
N THR A 13 -7.87 21.10 -22.33
CA THR A 13 -7.80 19.83 -23.10
C THR A 13 -6.88 18.78 -22.45
N ASN A 14 -5.80 19.20 -21.76
CA ASN A 14 -4.85 18.27 -21.12
C ASN A 14 -5.35 17.68 -19.78
N ILE A 15 -6.14 18.43 -19.00
CA ILE A 15 -6.62 17.96 -17.69
C ILE A 15 -7.75 16.94 -17.89
N ILE A 16 -8.64 17.15 -18.86
CA ILE A 16 -9.71 16.21 -19.17
C ILE A 16 -9.13 14.91 -19.75
N ALA A 17 -8.11 15.00 -20.60
CA ALA A 17 -7.40 13.82 -21.12
C ALA A 17 -6.65 13.05 -20.02
N ALA A 18 -5.99 13.74 -19.09
CA ALA A 18 -5.32 13.11 -17.95
C ALA A 18 -6.31 12.45 -16.99
N LYS A 19 -7.44 13.11 -16.68
CA LYS A 19 -8.52 12.55 -15.86
C LYS A 19 -9.18 11.34 -16.55
N ALA A 20 -9.34 11.39 -17.86
CA ALA A 20 -9.88 10.28 -18.65
C ALA A 20 -8.92 9.07 -18.68
N ALA A 21 -7.61 9.30 -18.68
CA ALA A 21 -6.60 8.25 -18.56
C ALA A 21 -6.62 7.59 -17.17
N GLU A 22 -6.76 8.37 -16.10
CA GLU A 22 -6.93 7.87 -14.72
C GLU A 22 -8.23 7.05 -14.56
N VAL A 23 -9.34 7.52 -15.13
CA VAL A 23 -10.63 6.81 -15.10
C VAL A 23 -10.59 5.53 -15.92
N ARG A 24 -9.89 5.52 -17.07
CA ARG A 24 -9.69 4.31 -17.89
C ARG A 24 -8.79 3.30 -17.20
N ALA A 25 -7.79 3.74 -16.43
CA ALA A 25 -6.97 2.87 -15.59
C ALA A 25 -7.82 2.24 -14.46
N ASN A 26 -8.66 3.03 -13.78
CA ASN A 26 -9.58 2.51 -12.76
C ASN A 26 -10.58 1.50 -13.34
N LYS A 27 -11.16 1.78 -14.51
CA LYS A 27 -12.15 0.87 -15.12
C LYS A 27 -11.54 -0.44 -15.62
N LYS A 28 -10.27 -0.44 -16.03
CA LYS A 28 -9.51 -1.69 -16.30
C LYS A 28 -9.19 -2.44 -15.01
N PHE A 29 -9.01 -1.75 -13.89
CA PHE A 29 -8.75 -2.35 -12.58
C PHE A 29 -10.02 -2.94 -11.94
N GLU A 30 -11.18 -2.35 -12.20
CA GLU A 30 -12.48 -2.87 -11.73
C GLU A 30 -12.96 -4.11 -12.52
N VAL A 31 -12.51 -4.28 -13.77
CA VAL A 31 -12.94 -5.39 -14.66
C VAL A 31 -11.95 -6.57 -14.67
N ALA A 32 -10.79 -6.46 -14.03
CA ALA A 32 -9.87 -7.60 -13.82
C ALA A 32 -10.39 -8.51 -12.69
N HIS A 33 -11.47 -9.23 -13.00
CA HIS A 33 -12.17 -10.17 -12.15
C HIS A 33 -11.37 -11.48 -12.02
N CYS A 34 -11.07 -11.88 -10.77
CA CYS A 34 -10.58 -13.15 -10.21
C CYS A 34 -9.83 -14.23 -11.03
N GLU A 35 -10.07 -14.48 -12.31
CA GLU A 35 -9.47 -15.61 -13.05
C GLU A 35 -8.04 -15.34 -13.55
N GLU A 36 -7.73 -14.10 -13.92
CA GLU A 36 -6.37 -13.73 -14.37
C GLU A 36 -5.39 -13.54 -13.19
N LYS A 37 -5.93 -13.43 -11.96
CA LYS A 37 -5.14 -13.31 -10.73
C LYS A 37 -4.31 -14.56 -10.44
N GLN A 38 -4.90 -15.74 -10.64
CA GLN A 38 -4.29 -17.01 -10.21
C GLN A 38 -3.09 -17.42 -11.09
N THR A 39 -3.13 -17.10 -12.38
CA THR A 39 -2.05 -17.41 -13.33
C THR A 39 -0.83 -16.49 -13.17
N ILE A 40 -1.04 -15.20 -12.88
CA ILE A 40 0.06 -14.25 -12.61
C ILE A 40 0.74 -14.54 -11.26
N LEU A 41 -0.04 -14.91 -10.23
CA LEU A 41 0.46 -15.22 -8.88
C LEU A 41 1.39 -16.45 -8.82
N THR A 42 1.29 -17.36 -9.79
CA THR A 42 2.00 -18.64 -9.77
C THR A 42 3.40 -18.55 -10.41
N ASN A 43 3.60 -17.66 -11.39
CA ASN A 43 4.86 -17.57 -12.14
C ASN A 43 5.62 -16.24 -11.92
N GLU A 44 4.94 -15.17 -11.51
CA GLU A 44 5.49 -13.81 -11.42
C GLU A 44 5.34 -13.16 -10.04
N GLY A 45 5.33 -13.94 -8.96
CA GLY A 45 5.18 -13.42 -7.58
C GLY A 45 6.14 -12.25 -7.25
N HIS A 46 7.31 -12.22 -7.88
CA HIS A 46 8.29 -11.13 -7.76
C HIS A 46 7.84 -9.81 -8.42
N GLN A 47 7.19 -9.87 -9.58
CA GLN A 47 6.61 -8.70 -10.25
C GLN A 47 5.33 -8.23 -9.54
N CYS A 48 4.58 -9.17 -8.95
CA CYS A 48 3.38 -8.89 -8.19
C CYS A 48 3.69 -8.01 -6.95
N ALA A 49 4.66 -8.43 -6.13
CA ALA A 49 5.09 -7.66 -4.95
C ALA A 49 5.64 -6.27 -5.33
N LYS A 50 6.44 -6.18 -6.40
CA LYS A 50 6.95 -4.91 -6.93
C LYS A 50 5.82 -3.98 -7.35
N THR A 51 4.82 -4.50 -8.04
CA THR A 51 3.65 -3.74 -8.49
C THR A 51 2.84 -3.26 -7.28
N PHE A 52 2.56 -4.12 -6.30
CA PHE A 52 1.84 -3.73 -5.09
C PHE A 52 2.55 -2.63 -4.29
N LEU A 53 3.87 -2.72 -4.10
CA LEU A 53 4.64 -1.69 -3.41
C LEU A 53 4.62 -0.35 -4.16
N ASN A 54 4.75 -0.38 -5.49
CA ASN A 54 4.64 0.83 -6.31
C ASN A 54 3.24 1.45 -6.25
N LEU A 55 2.20 0.61 -6.30
CA LEU A 55 0.82 1.07 -6.17
C LEU A 55 0.59 1.70 -4.79
N MET A 56 1.06 1.09 -3.70
CA MET A 56 0.93 1.68 -2.35
C MET A 56 1.70 3.00 -2.19
N ALA A 57 2.83 3.17 -2.87
CA ALA A 57 3.60 4.41 -2.81
C ALA A 57 2.91 5.60 -3.51
N HIS A 58 2.10 5.36 -4.53
CA HIS A 58 1.51 6.40 -5.38
C HIS A 58 -0.01 6.56 -5.24
N ILE A 59 -0.71 5.60 -4.63
CA ILE A 59 -2.16 5.63 -4.51
C ILE A 59 -2.58 6.17 -3.14
N SER A 60 -3.43 7.21 -3.17
CA SER A 60 -3.98 7.85 -1.97
C SER A 60 -5.42 7.47 -1.65
N LYS A 61 -6.15 6.80 -2.57
CA LYS A 61 -7.56 6.45 -2.37
C LYS A 61 -7.70 5.32 -1.35
N GLU A 62 -8.46 5.56 -0.28
CA GLU A 62 -8.56 4.68 0.88
C GLU A 62 -9.00 3.25 0.54
N GLN A 63 -10.15 3.07 -0.14
CA GLN A 63 -10.64 1.75 -0.54
C GLN A 63 -9.64 0.95 -1.40
N THR A 64 -8.89 1.64 -2.25
CA THR A 64 -7.87 1.01 -3.10
C THR A 64 -6.68 0.53 -2.25
N VAL A 65 -6.29 1.31 -1.24
CA VAL A 65 -5.25 0.90 -0.28
C VAL A 65 -5.70 -0.31 0.53
N GLN A 66 -6.93 -0.31 1.05
CA GLN A 66 -7.49 -1.45 1.77
C GLN A 66 -7.47 -2.72 0.91
N TYR A 67 -7.93 -2.62 -0.33
CA TYR A 67 -7.92 -3.74 -1.27
C TYR A 67 -6.50 -4.27 -1.52
N ILE A 68 -5.54 -3.38 -1.81
CA ILE A 68 -4.15 -3.77 -2.04
C ILE A 68 -3.56 -4.46 -0.79
N LEU A 69 -3.83 -3.95 0.41
CA LEU A 69 -3.35 -4.57 1.65
C LEU A 69 -3.92 -5.97 1.84
N THR A 70 -5.20 -6.18 1.57
CA THR A 70 -5.80 -7.52 1.60
C THR A 70 -5.09 -8.45 0.60
N LEU A 71 -4.82 -8.00 -0.63
CA LEU A 71 -4.10 -8.82 -1.61
C LEU A 71 -2.68 -9.17 -1.17
N ILE A 72 -1.96 -8.23 -0.59
CA ILE A 72 -0.63 -8.49 -0.05
C ILE A 72 -0.74 -9.53 1.06
N ASP A 73 -1.69 -9.38 1.98
CA ASP A 73 -1.87 -10.30 3.08
C ASP A 73 -2.17 -11.73 2.61
N ASP A 74 -3.11 -11.88 1.68
CA ASP A 74 -3.47 -13.17 1.06
C ASP A 74 -2.26 -13.77 0.34
N THR A 75 -1.55 -12.96 -0.44
CA THR A 75 -0.34 -13.39 -1.17
C THR A 75 0.74 -13.90 -0.21
N LEU A 76 0.96 -13.22 0.91
CA LEU A 76 1.91 -13.65 1.94
C LEU A 76 1.44 -14.90 2.68
N GLN A 77 0.12 -15.04 2.90
CA GLN A 77 -0.48 -16.20 3.55
C GLN A 77 -0.37 -17.46 2.70
N GLU A 78 -0.54 -17.35 1.39
CA GLU A 78 -0.42 -18.48 0.46
C GLU A 78 0.98 -19.09 0.46
N ASN A 79 2.03 -18.25 0.56
CA ASN A 79 3.41 -18.73 0.61
C ASN A 79 4.29 -17.78 1.42
N HIS A 80 4.70 -18.24 2.61
CA HIS A 80 5.52 -17.47 3.53
C HIS A 80 6.88 -17.05 2.93
N GLN A 81 7.42 -17.82 1.97
CA GLN A 81 8.68 -17.46 1.31
C GLN A 81 8.56 -16.19 0.46
N ARG A 82 7.35 -15.78 0.07
CA ARG A 82 7.13 -14.55 -0.70
C ARG A 82 7.47 -13.29 0.09
N VAL A 83 7.54 -13.37 1.42
CA VAL A 83 8.08 -12.28 2.26
C VAL A 83 9.47 -11.85 1.81
N ASN A 84 10.32 -12.80 1.37
CA ASN A 84 11.68 -12.52 0.91
C ASN A 84 11.74 -11.56 -0.29
N ILE A 85 10.72 -11.58 -1.14
CA ILE A 85 10.63 -10.71 -2.32
C ILE A 85 10.56 -9.24 -1.88
N PHE A 86 9.82 -8.95 -0.82
CA PHE A 86 9.69 -7.59 -0.28
C PHE A 86 11.04 -7.09 0.28
N PHE A 87 11.81 -7.97 0.91
CA PHE A 87 13.17 -7.68 1.37
C PHE A 87 14.17 -7.48 0.22
N ASP A 88 14.10 -8.31 -0.82
CA ASP A 88 14.97 -8.18 -1.98
C ASP A 88 14.68 -6.88 -2.77
N TYR A 89 13.41 -6.46 -2.81
CA TYR A 89 13.02 -5.19 -3.41
C TYR A 89 13.49 -3.99 -2.59
N SER A 90 13.30 -4.01 -1.28
CA SER A 90 13.67 -2.90 -0.40
C SER A 90 15.18 -2.64 -0.39
N LYS A 91 15.99 -3.71 -0.48
CA LYS A 91 17.45 -3.61 -0.67
C LYS A 91 17.83 -2.81 -1.93
N LYS A 92 17.07 -2.94 -3.02
CA LYS A 92 17.33 -2.19 -4.27
C LYS A 92 16.97 -0.70 -4.14
N THR A 93 15.94 -0.38 -3.36
CA THR A 93 15.50 0.99 -3.13
C THR A 93 16.22 1.69 -1.97
N LYS A 94 17.22 1.02 -1.36
CA LYS A 94 17.94 1.48 -0.15
C LYS A 94 16.99 1.85 1.01
N ASN A 95 15.84 1.19 1.07
CA ASN A 95 14.86 1.37 2.12
C ASN A 95 14.62 0.03 2.82
N THR A 96 13.96 0.04 3.96
CA THR A 96 13.55 -1.20 4.61
C THR A 96 12.19 -1.67 4.07
N ALA A 97 11.90 -2.97 4.18
CA ALA A 97 10.58 -3.48 3.76
C ALA A 97 9.46 -2.90 4.65
N TRP A 98 9.77 -2.57 5.90
CA TRP A 98 8.82 -2.04 6.87
C TRP A 98 8.43 -0.60 6.58
N SER A 99 9.35 0.24 6.10
CA SER A 99 9.10 1.65 5.76
C SER A 99 7.90 1.88 4.84
N TYR A 100 7.53 0.89 4.01
CA TYR A 100 6.36 0.98 3.14
C TYR A 100 5.04 0.86 3.91
N PHE A 101 5.02 0.14 5.03
CA PHE A 101 3.84 -0.16 5.83
C PHE A 101 3.74 0.67 7.11
N LEU A 102 4.86 1.12 7.68
CA LEU A 102 4.88 1.94 8.90
C LEU A 102 4.02 3.22 8.82
N PRO A 103 4.02 3.98 7.70
CA PRO A 103 3.15 5.14 7.57
C PRO A 103 1.66 4.81 7.61
N MET A 104 1.27 3.56 7.28
CA MET A 104 -0.12 3.13 7.30
C MET A 104 -0.68 2.97 8.72
N LEU A 105 0.19 2.77 9.71
CA LEU A 105 -0.18 2.69 11.13
C LEU A 105 -0.68 4.03 11.71
N ASN A 106 -0.44 5.14 11.01
CA ASN A 106 -0.88 6.49 11.40
C ASN A 106 -2.11 6.98 10.60
N ARG A 107 -2.77 6.10 9.83
CA ARG A 107 -4.01 6.45 9.13
C ARG A 107 -5.19 6.47 10.10
N GLN A 108 -6.22 7.25 9.77
CA GLN A 108 -7.47 7.31 10.54
C GLN A 108 -8.31 6.03 10.37
N ASP A 109 -8.15 5.34 9.24
CA ASP A 109 -8.86 4.10 8.94
C ASP A 109 -8.28 2.91 9.73
N LEU A 110 -9.08 2.41 10.68
CA LEU A 110 -8.73 1.26 11.52
C LEU A 110 -8.48 -0.02 10.71
N PHE A 111 -9.19 -0.23 9.59
CA PHE A 111 -8.97 -1.42 8.77
C PHE A 111 -7.55 -1.41 8.19
N THR A 112 -7.16 -0.30 7.56
CA THR A 112 -5.80 -0.12 7.04
C THR A 112 -4.75 -0.27 8.13
N VAL A 113 -4.97 0.33 9.31
CA VAL A 113 -4.05 0.25 10.45
C VAL A 113 -3.85 -1.21 10.90
N HIS A 114 -4.94 -1.96 11.13
CA HIS A 114 -4.85 -3.35 11.58
C HIS A 114 -4.28 -4.27 10.51
N MET A 115 -4.64 -4.08 9.24
CA MET A 115 -4.13 -4.89 8.13
C MET A 115 -2.63 -4.65 7.94
N ALA A 116 -2.18 -3.39 7.99
CA ALA A 116 -0.76 -3.05 7.93
C ALA A 116 0.03 -3.65 9.11
N ALA A 117 -0.50 -3.57 10.34
CA ALA A 117 0.12 -4.19 11.50
C ALA A 117 0.27 -5.71 11.34
N ARG A 118 -0.76 -6.38 10.79
CA ARG A 118 -0.72 -7.82 10.52
C ARG A 118 0.33 -8.19 9.46
N ILE A 119 0.43 -7.42 8.39
CA ILE A 119 1.46 -7.61 7.35
C ILE A 119 2.85 -7.39 7.96
N ILE A 120 3.07 -6.31 8.74
CA ILE A 120 4.34 -6.04 9.41
C ILE A 120 4.74 -7.21 10.31
N ALA A 121 3.79 -7.76 11.09
CA ALA A 121 4.03 -8.93 11.92
C ALA A 121 4.43 -10.16 11.10
N LYS A 122 3.77 -10.42 9.95
CA LYS A 122 4.13 -11.49 9.02
C LYS A 122 5.53 -11.30 8.43
N LEU A 123 5.87 -10.07 8.03
CA LEU A 123 7.21 -9.74 7.53
C LEU A 123 8.28 -10.00 8.60
N ALA A 124 8.00 -9.64 9.86
CA ALA A 124 8.92 -9.88 10.97
C ALA A 124 9.03 -11.37 11.36
N ALA A 125 7.94 -12.13 11.28
CA ALA A 125 7.90 -13.54 11.68
C ALA A 125 8.42 -14.50 10.61
N TRP A 126 8.18 -14.20 9.33
CA TRP A 126 8.54 -15.09 8.20
C TRP A 126 9.72 -14.54 7.38
N GLY A 127 10.17 -13.32 7.66
CA GLY A 127 11.30 -12.69 7.01
C GLY A 127 12.65 -13.21 7.47
N ARG A 128 13.67 -12.99 6.65
CA ARG A 128 15.08 -13.29 6.98
C ARG A 128 15.78 -12.15 7.74
N ASP A 129 15.33 -10.92 7.52
CA ASP A 129 15.92 -9.72 8.14
C ASP A 129 15.03 -9.29 9.32
N LEU A 130 15.65 -8.99 10.47
CA LEU A 130 14.96 -8.47 11.66
C LEU A 130 14.75 -6.97 11.54
N MET A 131 13.64 -6.47 12.09
CA MET A 131 13.40 -5.03 12.19
C MET A 131 14.33 -4.44 13.25
N GLU A 132 15.14 -3.45 12.88
CA GLU A 132 16.14 -2.84 13.77
C GLU A 132 16.06 -1.30 13.76
N GLY A 133 16.72 -0.67 14.73
CA GLY A 133 16.90 0.78 14.77
C GLY A 133 15.60 1.58 14.91
N SER A 134 15.44 2.61 14.07
CA SER A 134 14.32 3.56 14.13
C SER A 134 12.98 2.90 13.85
N ASP A 135 12.93 1.95 12.91
CA ASP A 135 11.72 1.25 12.50
C ASP A 135 11.17 0.43 13.67
N LEU A 136 12.06 -0.27 14.38
CA LEU A 136 11.73 -1.06 15.55
C LEU A 136 11.18 -0.19 16.68
N ASN A 137 11.87 0.92 16.98
CA ASN A 137 11.43 1.84 18.03
C ASN A 137 10.07 2.47 17.69
N TYR A 138 9.84 2.86 16.43
CA TYR A 138 8.57 3.38 15.97
C TYR A 138 7.44 2.34 16.15
N TYR A 139 7.65 1.12 15.67
CA TYR A 139 6.65 0.06 15.77
C TYR A 139 6.34 -0.32 17.23
N PHE A 140 7.36 -0.44 18.09
CA PHE A 140 7.15 -0.69 19.52
C PHE A 140 6.40 0.45 20.22
N ASN A 141 6.71 1.70 19.91
CA ASN A 141 6.01 2.83 20.50
C ASN A 141 4.54 2.86 20.04
N TRP A 142 4.28 2.55 18.76
CA TRP A 142 2.92 2.39 18.28
C TRP A 142 2.17 1.29 19.03
N ILE A 143 2.76 0.10 19.21
CA ILE A 143 2.14 -0.99 20.01
C ILE A 143 1.85 -0.53 21.43
N LYS A 144 2.81 0.14 22.10
CA LYS A 144 2.61 0.67 23.45
C LYS A 144 1.42 1.63 23.51
N THR A 145 1.32 2.55 22.55
CA THR A 145 0.18 3.48 22.46
C THR A 145 -1.14 2.73 22.28
N GLN A 146 -1.20 1.75 21.37
CA GLN A 146 -2.41 0.95 21.16
C GLN A 146 -2.85 0.22 22.45
N LEU A 147 -1.90 -0.36 23.19
CA LEU A 147 -2.17 -1.05 24.46
C LEU A 147 -2.59 -0.06 25.56
N SER A 148 -1.92 1.08 25.69
CA SER A 148 -2.29 2.11 26.68
C SER A 148 -3.67 2.71 26.40
N SER A 149 -4.02 2.91 25.13
CA SER A 149 -5.36 3.37 24.73
C SER A 149 -6.46 2.36 25.05
N GLN A 150 -6.17 1.04 25.07
CA GLN A 150 -7.13 0.03 25.50
C GLN A 150 -7.31 -0.04 27.02
N VAL A 151 -6.23 0.20 27.79
CA VAL A 151 -6.27 0.21 29.26
C VAL A 151 -7.04 1.42 29.80
N TYR A 152 -7.11 2.51 29.03
CA TYR A 152 -7.89 3.71 29.36
C TYR A 152 -9.32 3.66 28.81
N ASN A 153 -10.01 2.54 29.03
CA ASN A 153 -11.46 2.50 28.94
C ASN A 153 -12.05 2.15 30.32
N PRO A 154 -11.98 3.07 31.30
CA PRO A 154 -12.77 2.91 32.51
C PRO A 154 -14.24 3.12 32.10
N LEU A 155 -15.05 2.07 32.31
CA LEU A 155 -16.52 2.05 32.25
C LEU A 155 -17.14 1.70 30.88
N ILE A 156 -17.33 0.40 30.65
CA ILE A 156 -18.67 -0.17 30.44
C ILE A 156 -18.81 -1.35 31.39
#